data_AF-A0A7W1JNL9-F1
#
_entry.id   AF-A0A7W1JNL9-F1
#
_cell.length_a   1.000
_cell.length_b   1.000
_cell.length_c   1.000
_cell.angle_alpha   90.00
_cell.angle_beta   90.00
_cell.angle_gamma   90.00
#
_symmetry.space_group_name_H-M   'P 1'
#
loop_
_entity.id
_entity.type
_entity.pdbx_description
1 polymer ?
#
loop_
_entity_poly.entity_id
_entity_poly.type
_entity_poly.pdbx_seq_one_letter_code
_entity_poly.pdbx_strand_id
1 'polypeptide(L)'
;MEKNSFITNENRSSSFCDPTSILQAAIKQIEIFTTDSTSLDIGENGQLVAKKSSGLEKAIELTRQFIGPLFFSQIRQDQAQKISHIKKELLHARDIIQSHLLLIEKLNNGDSSQKKIAHWALETITSYNTIISNHRSSVGGFERNQLLQDAELAEISLPYTVSLKYNSDPNAHLIHKAIQNVSEVLTIPKSPRDYLNVNPTHKKSLQVMIDSFHLKAIRKIQEVDQLHTLGEFVNLIKQAPVEIDEEKDSHLTVMRQKLEIAPGSTISLVGSFKKHMPDAKLMSIPILDTLHVSIESTQTGFPYPSQYVACAWGDPLVNINPIRPEQTPLFSALEDQKKQTIHGLLYDHNVLNKSKQLFKMNKDTFDKNATVFIQLHRDLYQSIVKASMNPPEDTENIINQFYEMVSNSSSSFDLLTLVQQQILDMTIHGPSKALQEAWLNGVTQLRIGSPNEKIQIAKDILNAEREKLQATLNPDNDPTNAFIHLMGNILGPAFQDITLLYMSEKIGYEPPELTEFQQKIQISAFHQLIQFLNLLNNYSSDISEEEMKSLLEKMMKDLINLFNLNSFNANDHSIAITQEVNDYLQSRFVVNQPEHTSE
;
A
#
# COMPACT_ATOMS: atom_id res chain seq x y z
N MET A 1 32.41 -49.16 -43.22
CA MET A 1 31.67 -47.99 -43.77
C MET A 1 30.41 -47.85 -42.94
N GLU A 2 30.51 -47.17 -41.81
CA GLU A 2 29.36 -46.73 -41.00
C GLU A 2 29.65 -45.28 -40.62
N LYS A 3 28.75 -44.38 -41.03
CA LYS A 3 28.87 -42.94 -40.81
C LYS A 3 28.27 -42.62 -39.44
N ASN A 4 29.12 -42.14 -38.54
CA ASN A 4 28.74 -41.33 -37.39
C ASN A 4 28.00 -40.08 -37.86
N SER A 5 26.75 -39.89 -37.43
CA SER A 5 26.10 -38.58 -37.43
C SER A 5 25.94 -38.11 -35.98
N PHE A 6 26.79 -37.16 -35.62
CA PHE A 6 26.60 -36.25 -34.51
C PHE A 6 25.20 -35.66 -34.55
N ILE A 7 24.39 -35.89 -33.52
CA ILE A 7 23.25 -35.03 -33.19
C ILE A 7 23.81 -33.95 -32.28
N THR A 8 24.00 -32.77 -32.84
CA THR A 8 24.29 -31.54 -32.11
C THR A 8 23.07 -31.18 -31.28
N ASN A 9 23.25 -31.14 -29.96
CA ASN A 9 22.39 -30.44 -29.01
C ASN A 9 22.37 -28.95 -29.39
N GLU A 10 21.42 -28.55 -30.22
CA GLU A 10 21.09 -27.14 -30.42
C GLU A 10 20.10 -26.70 -29.34
N ASN A 11 20.63 -25.95 -28.39
CA ASN A 11 20.03 -24.75 -27.82
C ASN A 11 18.52 -24.79 -27.53
N ARG A 12 18.13 -25.50 -26.46
CA ARG A 12 17.08 -24.96 -25.58
C ARG A 12 17.68 -23.83 -24.74
N SER A 13 17.93 -22.69 -25.38
CA SER A 13 18.06 -21.44 -24.66
C SER A 13 16.72 -21.20 -23.95
N SER A 14 16.71 -21.32 -22.63
CA SER A 14 15.66 -20.77 -21.77
C SER A 14 15.57 -19.27 -22.06
N SER A 15 14.70 -18.90 -23.01
CA SER A 15 14.45 -17.51 -23.34
C SER A 15 13.84 -16.84 -22.11
N PHE A 16 14.62 -15.96 -21.51
CA PHE A 16 14.20 -15.06 -20.44
C PHE A 16 12.81 -14.48 -20.75
N CYS A 17 11.82 -14.77 -19.91
CA CYS A 17 10.49 -14.18 -20.04
C CYS A 17 10.50 -12.83 -19.29
N ASP A 18 10.60 -11.74 -20.05
CA ASP A 18 10.38 -10.38 -19.57
C ASP A 18 9.03 -10.32 -18.81
N PRO A 19 8.92 -9.70 -17.61
CA PRO A 19 7.64 -9.50 -16.92
C PRO A 19 6.55 -8.91 -17.82
N THR A 20 6.97 -8.06 -18.76
CA THR A 20 6.12 -7.50 -19.81
C THR A 20 5.55 -8.59 -20.72
N SER A 21 6.34 -9.60 -21.07
CA SER A 21 5.90 -10.70 -21.94
C SER A 21 4.93 -11.66 -21.27
N ILE A 22 5.09 -11.93 -19.97
CA ILE A 22 4.14 -12.72 -19.16
C ILE A 22 2.80 -11.99 -19.07
N LEU A 23 2.86 -10.68 -18.78
CA LEU A 23 1.67 -9.83 -18.75
C LEU A 23 0.98 -9.78 -20.12
N GLN A 24 1.72 -9.58 -21.21
CA GLN A 24 1.18 -9.59 -22.57
C GLN A 24 0.52 -10.92 -22.94
N ALA A 25 1.09 -12.05 -22.52
CA ALA A 25 0.48 -13.36 -22.74
C ALA A 25 -0.86 -13.48 -21.99
N ALA A 26 -0.91 -13.04 -20.73
CA ALA A 26 -2.15 -13.04 -19.94
C ALA A 26 -3.22 -12.10 -20.52
N ILE A 27 -2.83 -10.88 -20.94
CA ILE A 27 -3.74 -9.93 -21.61
C ILE A 27 -4.36 -10.60 -22.85
N LYS A 28 -3.54 -11.26 -23.66
CA LYS A 28 -4.02 -11.97 -24.86
C LYS A 28 -5.02 -13.08 -24.55
N GLN A 29 -4.85 -13.83 -23.45
CA GLN A 29 -5.81 -14.87 -23.05
C GLN A 29 -7.17 -14.26 -22.67
N ILE A 30 -7.18 -13.16 -21.90
CA ILE A 30 -8.43 -12.46 -21.55
C ILE A 30 -9.06 -11.81 -22.78
N GLU A 31 -8.27 -11.25 -23.70
CA GLU A 31 -8.77 -10.69 -24.97
C GLU A 31 -9.46 -11.75 -25.83
N ILE A 32 -8.87 -12.96 -25.93
CA ILE A 32 -9.49 -14.08 -26.64
C ILE A 32 -10.83 -14.46 -26.02
N PHE A 33 -10.93 -14.43 -24.69
CA PHE A 33 -12.18 -14.64 -23.98
C PHE A 33 -13.20 -13.52 -24.22
N THR A 34 -12.78 -12.27 -24.38
CA THR A 34 -13.69 -11.12 -24.59
C THR A 34 -14.09 -10.90 -26.05
N THR A 35 -13.34 -11.45 -27.00
CA THR A 35 -13.61 -11.31 -28.45
C THR A 35 -14.93 -11.96 -28.86
N ASP A 36 -15.70 -11.35 -29.76
CA ASP A 36 -16.88 -11.97 -30.37
C ASP A 36 -16.48 -13.20 -31.22
N SER A 37 -16.59 -14.38 -30.62
CA SER A 37 -16.26 -15.68 -31.18
C SER A 37 -17.42 -16.66 -31.01
N THR A 38 -17.53 -17.61 -31.93
CA THR A 38 -18.61 -18.60 -31.93
C THR A 38 -18.33 -19.76 -30.97
N SER A 39 -17.05 -20.06 -30.72
CA SER A 39 -16.62 -21.05 -29.74
C SER A 39 -15.22 -20.71 -29.19
N LEU A 40 -14.97 -21.16 -27.97
CA LEU A 40 -13.66 -21.14 -27.33
C LEU A 40 -13.08 -22.55 -27.35
N ASP A 41 -11.78 -22.67 -27.62
CA ASP A 41 -11.08 -23.95 -27.66
C ASP A 41 -9.66 -23.83 -27.13
N ILE A 42 -9.01 -24.97 -26.92
CA ILE A 42 -7.62 -25.03 -26.45
C ILE A 42 -6.75 -25.49 -27.60
N GLY A 43 -5.77 -24.67 -27.96
CA GLY A 43 -4.80 -24.96 -29.02
C GLY A 43 -3.87 -26.11 -28.63
N GLU A 44 -3.15 -26.64 -29.62
CA GLU A 44 -2.16 -27.73 -29.41
C GLU A 44 -1.04 -27.34 -28.43
N ASN A 45 -0.84 -26.03 -28.22
CA ASN A 45 0.11 -25.45 -27.28
C ASN A 45 -0.49 -25.17 -25.88
N GLY A 46 -1.72 -25.60 -25.61
CA GLY A 46 -2.42 -25.38 -24.34
C GLY A 46 -3.07 -24.00 -24.17
N GLN A 47 -2.94 -23.09 -25.14
CA GLN A 47 -3.48 -21.73 -25.03
C GLN A 47 -4.93 -21.64 -25.46
N LEU A 48 -5.69 -20.67 -24.90
CA LEU A 48 -7.04 -20.38 -25.35
C LEU A 48 -7.02 -19.84 -26.78
N VAL A 49 -7.95 -20.31 -27.61
CA VAL A 49 -8.13 -19.85 -28.99
C VAL A 49 -9.61 -19.58 -29.24
N ALA A 50 -9.91 -18.43 -29.82
CA ALA A 50 -11.24 -18.09 -30.31
C ALA A 50 -11.41 -18.60 -31.74
N LYS A 51 -12.42 -19.44 -31.99
CA LYS A 51 -12.78 -19.91 -33.33
C LYS A 51 -13.98 -19.12 -33.85
N LYS A 52 -13.91 -18.70 -35.11
CA LYS A 52 -15.06 -18.18 -35.87
C LYS A 52 -15.49 -19.27 -36.85
N SER A 53 -16.63 -19.88 -36.57
CA SER A 53 -17.18 -20.97 -37.36
C SER A 53 -18.14 -20.45 -38.43
N SER A 54 -18.17 -21.12 -39.58
CA SER A 54 -19.21 -20.93 -40.59
C SER A 54 -20.60 -21.31 -40.05
N GLY A 55 -21.68 -20.92 -40.76
CA GLY A 55 -23.05 -21.18 -40.30
C GLY A 55 -23.38 -22.68 -40.10
N LEU A 56 -22.80 -23.56 -40.92
CA LEU A 56 -22.98 -25.01 -40.82
C LEU A 56 -22.25 -25.59 -39.60
N GLU A 57 -20.99 -25.18 -39.40
CA GLU A 57 -20.19 -25.59 -38.24
C GLU A 57 -20.83 -25.12 -36.93
N LYS A 58 -21.43 -23.92 -36.90
CA LYS A 58 -22.19 -23.44 -35.75
C LYS A 58 -23.38 -24.34 -35.42
N ALA A 59 -24.12 -24.81 -36.43
CA ALA A 59 -25.26 -25.71 -36.24
C ALA A 59 -24.82 -27.11 -35.74
N ILE A 60 -23.71 -27.64 -36.27
CA ILE A 60 -23.12 -28.90 -35.82
C ILE A 60 -22.65 -28.76 -34.37
N GLU A 61 -21.98 -27.66 -34.03
CA GLU A 61 -21.44 -27.43 -32.69
C GLU A 61 -22.56 -27.25 -31.66
N LEU A 62 -23.61 -26.49 -31.99
CA LEU A 62 -24.81 -26.40 -31.12
C LEU A 62 -25.47 -27.75 -30.91
N THR A 63 -25.56 -28.58 -31.95
CA THR A 63 -26.11 -29.94 -31.84
C THR A 63 -25.24 -30.80 -30.92
N ARG A 64 -23.90 -30.73 -31.08
CA ARG A 64 -22.95 -31.43 -30.22
C ARG A 64 -23.00 -30.93 -28.77
N GLN A 65 -23.24 -29.64 -28.57
CA GLN A 65 -23.26 -28.99 -27.26
C GLN A 65 -24.56 -29.23 -26.48
N PHE A 66 -25.71 -29.13 -27.13
CA PHE A 66 -27.02 -29.23 -26.46
C PHE A 66 -27.68 -30.60 -26.57
N ILE A 67 -27.50 -31.30 -27.70
CA ILE A 67 -28.18 -32.58 -27.96
C ILE A 67 -27.24 -33.75 -27.59
N GLY A 68 -25.97 -33.67 -27.97
CA GLY A 68 -24.97 -34.71 -27.69
C GLY A 68 -24.93 -35.21 -26.23
N PRO A 69 -24.90 -34.33 -25.21
CA PRO A 69 -24.80 -34.74 -23.80
C PRO A 69 -26.04 -35.43 -23.25
N LEU A 70 -27.19 -35.31 -23.92
CA LEU A 70 -28.43 -36.00 -23.53
C LEU A 70 -28.37 -37.49 -23.87
N PHE A 71 -27.62 -37.86 -24.90
CA PHE A 71 -27.55 -39.22 -25.42
C PHE A 71 -26.21 -39.91 -25.17
N PHE A 72 -25.12 -39.15 -24.94
CA PHE A 72 -23.77 -39.69 -24.80
C PHE A 72 -23.05 -39.11 -23.57
N SER A 73 -22.71 -39.98 -22.60
CA SER A 73 -21.95 -39.61 -21.39
C SER A 73 -20.53 -39.13 -21.71
N GLN A 74 -19.89 -39.70 -22.72
CA GLN A 74 -18.55 -39.30 -23.17
C GLN A 74 -18.53 -37.82 -23.60
N ILE A 75 -19.52 -37.38 -24.39
CA ILE A 75 -19.61 -35.99 -24.85
C ILE A 75 -19.78 -35.04 -23.66
N ARG A 76 -20.54 -35.45 -22.64
CA ARG A 76 -20.70 -34.67 -21.41
C ARG A 76 -19.40 -34.55 -20.62
N GLN A 77 -18.64 -35.63 -20.51
CA GLN A 77 -17.32 -35.62 -19.85
C GLN A 77 -16.31 -34.76 -20.61
N ASP A 78 -16.23 -34.91 -21.93
CA ASP A 78 -15.33 -34.11 -22.79
C ASP A 78 -15.66 -32.61 -22.67
N GLN A 79 -16.94 -32.25 -22.64
CA GLN A 79 -17.37 -30.86 -22.42
C GLN A 79 -17.00 -30.34 -21.04
N ALA A 80 -17.24 -31.12 -19.99
CA ALA A 80 -16.87 -30.72 -18.63
C ALA A 80 -15.36 -30.53 -18.49
N GLN A 81 -14.55 -31.41 -19.10
CA GLN A 81 -13.09 -31.29 -19.13
C GLN A 81 -12.64 -30.05 -19.93
N LYS A 82 -13.23 -29.81 -21.10
CA LYS A 82 -12.93 -28.63 -21.92
C LYS A 82 -13.23 -27.34 -21.16
N ILE A 83 -14.40 -27.23 -20.54
CA ILE A 83 -14.80 -26.05 -19.77
C ILE A 83 -13.91 -25.88 -18.54
N SER A 84 -13.57 -26.97 -17.84
CA SER A 84 -12.64 -26.92 -16.70
C SER A 84 -11.27 -26.41 -17.12
N HIS A 85 -10.75 -26.83 -18.28
CA HIS A 85 -9.44 -26.39 -18.77
C HIS A 85 -9.48 -24.93 -19.23
N ILE A 86 -10.54 -24.50 -19.94
CA ILE A 86 -10.74 -23.07 -20.28
C ILE A 86 -10.84 -22.22 -19.02
N LYS A 87 -11.57 -22.68 -17.99
CA LYS A 87 -11.68 -22.00 -16.69
C LYS A 87 -10.31 -21.83 -16.05
N LYS A 88 -9.48 -22.88 -16.03
CA LYS A 88 -8.12 -22.82 -15.46
C LYS A 88 -7.24 -21.79 -16.16
N GLU A 89 -7.22 -21.79 -17.49
CA GLU A 89 -6.45 -20.80 -18.28
C GLU A 89 -6.94 -19.37 -18.06
N LEU A 90 -8.26 -19.18 -18.04
CA LEU A 90 -8.87 -17.86 -17.81
C LEU A 90 -8.56 -17.33 -16.41
N LEU A 91 -8.71 -18.18 -15.39
CA LEU A 91 -8.35 -17.84 -14.01
C LEU A 91 -6.86 -17.57 -13.88
N HIS A 92 -6.00 -18.35 -14.51
CA HIS A 92 -4.55 -18.12 -14.49
C HIS A 92 -4.18 -16.77 -15.12
N ALA A 93 -4.75 -16.44 -16.28
CA ALA A 93 -4.54 -15.15 -16.93
C ALA A 93 -5.07 -13.98 -16.08
N ARG A 94 -6.25 -14.14 -15.47
CA ARG A 94 -6.80 -13.18 -14.50
C ARG A 94 -5.84 -12.96 -13.33
N ASP A 95 -5.37 -14.04 -12.73
CA ASP A 95 -4.49 -14.03 -11.56
C ASP A 95 -3.15 -13.33 -11.90
N ILE A 96 -2.61 -13.54 -13.11
CA ILE A 96 -1.43 -12.83 -13.61
C ILE A 96 -1.71 -11.32 -13.75
N ILE A 97 -2.80 -10.92 -14.39
CA ILE A 97 -3.13 -9.50 -14.58
C ILE A 97 -3.32 -8.81 -13.22
N GLN A 98 -4.06 -9.44 -12.31
CA GLN A 98 -4.34 -8.93 -10.96
C GLN A 98 -3.04 -8.75 -10.14
N SER A 99 -2.14 -9.73 -10.17
CA SER A 99 -0.84 -9.65 -9.47
C SER A 99 0.13 -8.61 -10.06
N HIS A 100 -0.11 -8.15 -11.30
CA HIS A 100 0.73 -7.21 -12.02
C HIS A 100 0.11 -5.81 -12.18
N LEU A 101 -0.98 -5.49 -11.48
CA LEU A 101 -1.63 -4.18 -11.58
C LEU A 101 -0.69 -3.00 -11.29
N LEU A 102 0.16 -3.09 -10.26
CA LEU A 102 1.16 -2.05 -9.97
C LEU A 102 2.20 -1.89 -11.09
N LEU A 103 2.53 -2.98 -11.80
CA LEU A 103 3.40 -2.91 -12.97
C LEU A 103 2.68 -2.19 -14.12
N ILE A 104 1.40 -2.47 -14.35
CA ILE A 104 0.58 -1.78 -15.37
C ILE A 104 0.57 -0.26 -15.10
N GLU A 105 0.40 0.16 -13.84
CA GLU A 105 0.46 1.58 -13.47
C GLU A 105 1.82 2.22 -13.73
N LYS A 106 2.91 1.51 -13.40
CA LYS A 106 4.26 1.97 -13.69
C LYS A 106 4.51 2.10 -15.19
N LEU A 107 4.05 1.12 -15.99
CA LEU A 107 4.14 1.13 -17.45
C LEU A 107 3.32 2.27 -18.07
N ASN A 108 2.21 2.68 -17.46
CA ASN A 108 1.40 3.81 -17.92
C ASN A 108 2.16 5.15 -17.83
N ASN A 109 3.14 5.26 -16.93
CA ASN A 109 4.02 6.42 -16.81
C ASN A 109 5.34 6.27 -17.60
N GLY A 110 5.50 5.15 -18.31
CA GLY A 110 6.71 4.78 -19.03
C GLY A 110 6.83 5.39 -20.43
N ASP A 111 7.70 4.78 -21.25
CA ASP A 111 7.87 5.15 -22.65
C ASP A 111 6.66 4.80 -23.53
N SER A 112 6.67 5.19 -24.81
CA SER A 112 5.54 4.94 -25.72
C SER A 112 5.20 3.45 -25.89
N SER A 113 6.17 2.55 -25.79
CA SER A 113 5.93 1.11 -25.90
C SER A 113 5.28 0.56 -24.64
N GLN A 114 5.74 1.00 -23.47
CA GLN A 114 5.20 0.64 -22.15
C GLN A 114 3.77 1.15 -21.98
N LYS A 115 3.51 2.40 -22.40
CA LYS A 115 2.16 2.98 -22.42
C LYS A 115 1.16 2.19 -23.25
N LYS A 116 1.59 1.66 -24.41
CA LYS A 116 0.73 0.80 -25.25
C LYS A 116 0.32 -0.48 -24.53
N ILE A 117 1.25 -1.11 -23.81
CA ILE A 117 0.97 -2.34 -23.04
C ILE A 117 0.03 -2.04 -21.88
N ALA A 118 0.27 -0.95 -21.14
CA ALA A 118 -0.61 -0.54 -20.06
C ALA A 118 -2.03 -0.22 -20.57
N HIS A 119 -2.15 0.48 -21.70
CA HIS A 119 -3.44 0.77 -22.31
C HIS A 119 -4.15 -0.50 -22.77
N TRP A 120 -3.45 -1.41 -23.45
CA TRP A 120 -3.99 -2.70 -23.88
C TRP A 120 -4.49 -3.55 -22.68
N ALA A 121 -3.75 -3.53 -21.57
CA ALA A 121 -4.17 -4.19 -20.34
C ALA A 121 -5.46 -3.59 -19.77
N LEU A 122 -5.53 -2.25 -19.66
CA LEU A 122 -6.69 -1.54 -19.11
C LEU A 122 -7.95 -1.70 -19.97
N GLU A 123 -7.81 -1.64 -21.29
CA GLU A 123 -8.91 -1.91 -22.23
C GLU A 123 -9.43 -3.34 -22.06
N THR A 124 -8.52 -4.32 -22.02
CA THR A 124 -8.85 -5.73 -21.85
C THR A 124 -9.57 -6.01 -20.53
N ILE A 125 -9.09 -5.41 -19.42
CA ILE A 125 -9.75 -5.48 -18.10
C ILE A 125 -11.16 -4.89 -18.17
N THR A 126 -11.31 -3.72 -18.81
CA THR A 126 -12.62 -3.05 -18.94
C THR A 126 -13.59 -3.91 -19.74
N SER A 127 -13.15 -4.49 -20.87
CA SER A 127 -13.95 -5.41 -21.67
C SER A 127 -14.34 -6.65 -20.89
N TYR A 128 -13.42 -7.24 -20.13
CA TYR A 128 -13.69 -8.42 -19.30
C TYR A 128 -14.73 -8.10 -18.22
N ASN A 129 -14.53 -7.05 -17.42
CA ASN A 129 -15.46 -6.65 -16.37
C ASN A 129 -16.85 -6.29 -16.94
N THR A 130 -16.91 -5.70 -18.14
CA THR A 130 -18.18 -5.42 -18.84
C THR A 130 -18.94 -6.70 -19.22
N ILE A 131 -18.23 -7.76 -19.61
CA ILE A 131 -18.85 -9.06 -19.94
C ILE A 131 -19.34 -9.77 -18.68
N ILE A 132 -18.55 -9.73 -17.60
CA ILE A 132 -18.92 -10.31 -16.30
C ILE A 132 -20.15 -9.59 -15.72
N SER A 133 -20.11 -8.26 -15.57
CA SER A 133 -21.20 -7.45 -15.00
C SER A 133 -22.54 -7.56 -15.74
N ASN A 134 -22.50 -7.63 -17.08
CA ASN A 134 -23.73 -7.54 -17.85
C ASN A 134 -24.56 -8.83 -17.86
N HIS A 135 -24.02 -10.01 -17.49
CA HIS A 135 -24.64 -11.36 -17.45
C HIS A 135 -25.61 -11.76 -18.60
N ARG A 136 -25.82 -10.89 -19.58
CA ARG A 136 -26.92 -10.89 -20.55
C ARG A 136 -26.46 -10.17 -21.80
N SER A 137 -25.79 -10.88 -22.68
CA SER A 137 -26.05 -10.74 -24.10
C SER A 137 -25.70 -12.04 -24.83
N SER A 138 -26.68 -12.54 -25.56
CA SER A 138 -26.77 -13.82 -26.26
C SER A 138 -25.84 -13.94 -27.48
N VAL A 139 -24.63 -13.38 -27.41
CA VAL A 139 -23.71 -13.24 -28.55
C VAL A 139 -22.49 -14.17 -28.43
N GLY A 140 -22.23 -14.74 -27.24
CA GLY A 140 -21.12 -15.67 -27.01
C GLY A 140 -21.44 -17.16 -27.24
N GLY A 141 -20.40 -17.95 -27.53
CA GLY A 141 -20.47 -19.42 -27.59
C GLY A 141 -20.90 -20.09 -26.27
N PHE A 142 -21.31 -21.37 -26.34
CA PHE A 142 -21.79 -22.15 -25.19
C PHE A 142 -20.82 -22.15 -24.01
N GLU A 143 -19.53 -22.34 -24.26
CA GLU A 143 -18.48 -22.37 -23.24
C GLU A 143 -18.45 -21.06 -22.44
N ARG A 144 -18.52 -19.92 -23.13
CA ARG A 144 -18.55 -18.60 -22.49
C ARG A 144 -19.78 -18.45 -21.61
N ASN A 145 -20.97 -18.81 -22.10
CA ASN A 145 -22.21 -18.67 -21.33
C ASN A 145 -22.24 -19.56 -20.09
N GLN A 146 -21.63 -20.76 -20.16
CA GLN A 146 -21.53 -21.64 -19.00
C GLN A 146 -20.51 -21.13 -17.98
N LEU A 147 -19.40 -20.56 -18.44
CA LEU A 147 -18.41 -19.92 -17.58
C LEU A 147 -18.96 -18.67 -16.89
N LEU A 148 -19.76 -17.84 -17.56
CA LEU A 148 -20.37 -16.63 -16.97
C LEU A 148 -21.39 -16.90 -15.85
N GLN A 149 -21.76 -18.16 -15.63
CA GLN A 149 -22.59 -18.60 -14.49
C GLN A 149 -21.74 -19.01 -13.29
N ASP A 150 -20.42 -19.13 -13.46
CA ASP A 150 -19.49 -19.54 -12.42
C ASP A 150 -19.11 -18.35 -11.54
N ALA A 151 -19.40 -18.46 -10.24
CA ALA A 151 -19.12 -17.42 -9.26
C ALA A 151 -17.60 -17.16 -9.06
N GLU A 152 -16.73 -18.10 -9.45
CA GLU A 152 -15.28 -17.88 -9.42
C GLU A 152 -14.81 -16.91 -10.50
N LEU A 153 -15.60 -16.63 -11.54
CA LEU A 153 -15.27 -15.61 -12.54
C LEU A 153 -15.78 -14.24 -12.11
N ALA A 154 -15.09 -13.66 -11.14
CA ALA A 154 -15.30 -12.30 -10.67
C ALA A 154 -14.59 -11.26 -11.55
N GLU A 155 -14.97 -9.99 -11.37
CA GLU A 155 -14.32 -8.83 -11.98
C GLU A 155 -12.87 -8.66 -11.49
N ILE A 156 -12.00 -8.16 -12.38
CA ILE A 156 -10.64 -7.74 -12.02
C ILE A 156 -10.75 -6.37 -11.33
N SER A 157 -10.35 -6.30 -10.06
CA SER A 157 -10.39 -5.06 -9.29
C SER A 157 -9.21 -4.16 -9.67
N LEU A 158 -9.50 -3.00 -10.25
CA LEU A 158 -8.48 -2.00 -10.58
C LEU A 158 -8.00 -1.27 -9.31
N PRO A 159 -6.70 -0.94 -9.17
CA PRO A 159 -6.23 -0.14 -8.05
C PRO A 159 -6.83 1.27 -8.10
N TYR A 160 -7.08 1.86 -6.93
CA TYR A 160 -7.74 3.16 -6.77
C TYR A 160 -7.00 4.34 -7.42
N THR A 161 -5.72 4.17 -7.74
CA THR A 161 -4.92 5.12 -8.52
C THR A 161 -5.30 5.18 -10.00
N VAL A 162 -6.04 4.20 -10.52
CA VAL A 162 -6.71 4.28 -11.81
C VAL A 162 -8.15 4.78 -11.61
N SER A 163 -8.27 6.00 -11.11
CA SER A 163 -9.47 6.81 -11.38
C SER A 163 -9.49 7.23 -12.85
N LEU A 164 -9.85 6.30 -13.75
CA LEU A 164 -10.22 6.63 -15.12
C LEU A 164 -11.75 6.71 -15.25
N LYS A 165 -12.33 7.69 -14.57
CA LYS A 165 -13.48 8.44 -15.07
C LYS A 165 -13.33 9.94 -14.78
N TYR A 166 -12.30 10.53 -15.39
CA TYR A 166 -12.28 11.96 -15.71
C TYR A 166 -12.28 12.21 -17.23
N ASN A 167 -12.70 11.23 -18.04
CA ASN A 167 -12.79 11.36 -19.50
C ASN A 167 -14.21 11.64 -20.03
N SER A 168 -15.20 11.89 -19.16
CA SER A 168 -16.55 12.31 -19.59
C SER A 168 -16.77 13.82 -19.54
N ASP A 169 -15.82 14.61 -19.04
CA ASP A 169 -15.90 16.07 -19.11
C ASP A 169 -15.20 16.58 -20.39
N PRO A 170 -15.91 17.25 -21.32
CA PRO A 170 -15.29 17.88 -22.48
C PRO A 170 -14.19 18.89 -22.13
N ASN A 171 -14.07 19.30 -20.85
CA ASN A 171 -13.02 20.16 -20.34
C ASN A 171 -11.84 19.41 -19.68
N ALA A 172 -11.82 18.07 -19.67
CA ALA A 172 -10.75 17.28 -19.04
C ALA A 172 -9.37 17.62 -19.61
N HIS A 173 -9.28 17.92 -20.92
CA HIS A 173 -8.03 18.37 -21.55
C HIS A 173 -7.59 19.75 -21.04
N LEU A 174 -8.52 20.63 -20.64
CA LEU A 174 -8.20 21.94 -20.06
C LEU A 174 -7.70 21.81 -18.63
N ILE A 175 -8.26 20.88 -17.85
CA ILE A 175 -7.82 20.57 -16.49
C ILE A 175 -6.45 19.87 -16.53
N HIS A 176 -6.25 18.90 -17.44
CA HIS A 176 -4.94 18.27 -17.65
C HIS A 176 -3.90 19.29 -18.07
N LYS A 177 -4.23 20.18 -19.01
CA LYS A 177 -3.32 21.26 -19.42
C LYS A 177 -3.08 22.26 -18.29
N ALA A 178 -4.05 22.55 -17.43
CA ALA A 178 -3.87 23.41 -16.27
C ALA A 178 -2.95 22.76 -15.22
N ILE A 179 -3.17 21.49 -14.88
CA ILE A 179 -2.34 20.73 -13.92
C ILE A 179 -0.94 20.50 -14.48
N GLN A 180 -0.81 20.22 -15.76
CA GLN A 180 0.47 20.01 -16.44
C GLN A 180 1.24 21.33 -16.61
N ASN A 181 0.56 22.43 -16.90
CA ASN A 181 1.18 23.76 -16.86
C ASN A 181 1.59 24.14 -15.42
N VAL A 182 0.81 23.77 -14.40
CA VAL A 182 1.16 23.98 -13.00
C VAL A 182 2.35 23.10 -12.59
N SER A 183 2.41 21.84 -13.03
CA SER A 183 3.52 20.94 -12.72
C SER A 183 4.80 21.31 -13.48
N GLU A 184 4.71 21.75 -14.73
CA GLU A 184 5.84 22.26 -15.54
C GLU A 184 6.37 23.59 -15.00
N VAL A 185 5.52 24.44 -14.43
CA VAL A 185 5.95 25.65 -13.71
C VAL A 185 6.59 25.32 -12.35
N LEU A 186 6.24 24.19 -11.73
CA LEU A 186 6.76 23.74 -10.43
C LEU A 186 7.99 22.81 -10.52
N THR A 187 8.25 22.19 -11.68
CA THR A 187 9.42 21.33 -11.92
C THR A 187 10.57 22.11 -12.55
N ILE A 188 11.16 22.98 -11.74
CA ILE A 188 12.53 23.43 -11.98
C ILE A 188 13.46 22.23 -11.68
N PRO A 189 14.36 21.85 -12.60
CA PRO A 189 15.25 20.71 -12.40
C PRO A 189 16.11 20.91 -11.14
N LYS A 190 16.12 19.90 -10.26
CA LYS A 190 16.99 19.84 -9.08
C LYS A 190 18.45 19.93 -9.54
N SER A 191 19.03 21.12 -9.45
CA SER A 191 20.47 21.29 -9.67
C SER A 191 21.27 20.71 -8.49
N PRO A 192 22.55 20.35 -8.68
CA PRO A 192 23.36 19.71 -7.65
C PRO A 192 23.50 20.61 -6.42
N ARG A 193 23.24 20.03 -5.23
CA ARG A 193 23.37 20.69 -3.93
C ARG A 193 24.83 21.05 -3.66
N ASP A 194 25.17 22.33 -3.77
CA ASP A 194 26.40 22.88 -3.20
C ASP A 194 26.03 23.65 -1.91
N TYR A 195 26.43 23.12 -0.76
CA TYR A 195 26.33 23.82 0.52
C TYR A 195 27.36 24.96 0.54
N LEU A 196 26.95 26.16 0.14
CA LEU A 196 27.78 27.36 0.28
C LEU A 196 27.72 27.89 1.71
N ASN A 197 28.88 27.99 2.35
CA ASN A 197 29.07 28.69 3.62
C ASN A 197 28.66 30.16 3.50
N VAL A 198 27.57 30.54 4.17
CA VAL A 198 26.99 31.89 4.11
C VAL A 198 27.78 32.88 4.99
N ASN A 199 28.26 33.97 4.39
CA ASN A 199 28.97 35.06 5.05
C ASN A 199 28.09 35.81 6.10
N PRO A 200 28.68 36.37 7.18
CA PRO A 200 27.95 36.90 8.34
C PRO A 200 27.06 38.13 8.09
N THR A 201 27.29 38.91 7.01
CA THR A 201 26.43 40.03 6.59
C THR A 201 25.12 39.60 5.92
N HIS A 202 25.03 38.37 5.42
CA HIS A 202 23.81 37.80 4.83
C HIS A 202 22.78 37.32 5.87
N LYS A 203 23.17 37.16 7.14
CA LYS A 203 22.27 36.63 8.18
C LYS A 203 21.07 37.54 8.45
N LYS A 204 21.24 38.87 8.42
CA LYS A 204 20.15 39.82 8.67
C LYS A 204 19.15 39.91 7.51
N SER A 205 19.63 39.91 6.27
CA SER A 205 18.76 39.92 5.08
C SER A 205 18.02 38.60 4.91
N LEU A 206 18.69 37.47 5.20
CA LEU A 206 18.08 36.15 5.21
C LEU A 206 16.97 36.06 6.28
N GLN A 207 17.25 36.55 7.48
CA GLN A 207 16.25 36.59 8.55
C GLN A 207 15.01 37.39 8.15
N VAL A 208 15.17 38.56 7.52
CA VAL A 208 14.02 39.35 7.04
C VAL A 208 13.22 38.62 5.96
N MET A 209 13.88 37.89 5.05
CA MET A 209 13.18 37.08 4.06
C MET A 209 12.38 35.95 4.72
N ILE A 210 12.98 35.25 5.68
CA ILE A 210 12.33 34.20 6.47
C ILE A 210 11.14 34.77 7.26
N ASP A 211 11.31 35.89 7.95
CA ASP A 211 10.24 36.53 8.72
C ASP A 211 9.08 37.00 7.81
N SER A 212 9.41 37.53 6.63
CA SER A 212 8.41 37.93 5.62
C SER A 212 7.69 36.72 5.03
N PHE A 213 8.40 35.62 4.80
CA PHE A 213 7.84 34.35 4.36
C PHE A 213 6.88 33.79 5.40
N HIS A 214 7.29 33.72 6.67
CA HIS A 214 6.46 33.27 7.79
C HIS A 214 5.20 34.13 7.95
N LEU A 215 5.31 35.47 7.88
CA LEU A 215 4.15 36.35 8.04
C LEU A 215 3.11 36.13 6.92
N LYS A 216 3.57 35.98 5.67
CA LYS A 216 2.67 35.68 4.54
C LYS A 216 2.10 34.27 4.64
N ALA A 217 2.90 33.29 5.07
CA ALA A 217 2.48 31.92 5.28
C ALA A 217 1.36 31.82 6.32
N ILE A 218 1.52 32.47 7.49
CA ILE A 218 0.48 32.53 8.53
C ILE A 218 -0.82 33.04 7.94
N ARG A 219 -0.78 34.18 7.23
CA ARG A 219 -1.98 34.79 6.65
C ARG A 219 -2.65 33.88 5.62
N LYS A 220 -1.87 33.20 4.78
CA LYS A 220 -2.40 32.27 3.77
C LYS A 220 -2.94 30.97 4.36
N ILE A 221 -2.34 30.45 5.42
CA ILE A 221 -2.83 29.25 6.08
C ILE A 221 -4.16 29.52 6.79
N GLN A 222 -4.33 30.69 7.39
CA GLN A 222 -5.62 31.10 7.98
C GLN A 222 -6.77 31.17 6.96
N GLU A 223 -6.47 31.43 5.68
CA GLU A 223 -7.47 31.41 4.60
C GLU A 223 -7.90 29.98 4.24
N VAL A 224 -7.08 28.98 4.56
CA VAL A 224 -7.20 27.60 4.06
C VAL A 224 -7.58 26.60 5.17
N ASP A 225 -7.13 26.80 6.41
CA ASP A 225 -7.43 25.94 7.55
C ASP A 225 -7.94 26.76 8.73
N GLN A 226 -9.21 26.55 9.08
CA GLN A 226 -9.93 27.26 10.13
C GLN A 226 -9.91 26.54 11.49
N LEU A 227 -9.36 25.32 11.55
CA LEU A 227 -9.44 24.49 12.75
C LEU A 227 -8.35 24.79 13.77
N HIS A 228 -7.19 25.28 13.33
CA HIS A 228 -6.10 25.61 14.25
C HIS A 228 -6.14 27.08 14.64
N THR A 229 -5.76 27.34 15.88
CA THR A 229 -5.59 28.70 16.39
C THR A 229 -4.38 29.37 15.73
N LEU A 230 -4.39 30.70 15.69
CA LEU A 230 -3.24 31.48 15.20
C LEU A 230 -1.94 31.12 15.96
N GLY A 231 -2.03 30.83 17.26
CA GLY A 231 -0.87 30.42 18.07
C GLY A 231 -0.27 29.08 17.65
N GLU A 232 -1.13 28.10 17.32
CA GLU A 232 -0.71 26.79 16.82
C GLU A 232 0.03 26.93 15.47
N PHE A 233 -0.51 27.70 14.52
CA PHE A 233 0.16 27.92 13.22
C PHE A 233 1.49 28.67 13.36
N VAL A 234 1.56 29.68 14.23
CA VAL A 234 2.81 30.41 14.48
C VAL A 234 3.89 29.47 15.01
N ASN A 235 3.54 28.54 15.90
CA ASN A 235 4.50 27.57 16.42
C ASN A 235 4.91 26.56 15.34
N LEU A 236 3.98 26.01 14.58
CA LEU A 236 4.25 25.08 13.49
C LEU A 236 5.19 25.68 12.43
N ILE A 237 4.92 26.91 12.01
CA ILE A 237 5.71 27.63 11.00
C ILE A 237 7.12 27.97 11.53
N LYS A 238 7.26 28.26 12.83
CA LYS A 238 8.58 28.54 13.41
C LYS A 238 9.43 27.30 13.59
N GLN A 239 8.81 26.15 13.85
CA GLN A 239 9.51 24.89 14.11
C GLN A 239 9.87 24.14 12.83
N ALA A 240 9.10 24.30 11.76
CA ALA A 240 9.36 23.63 10.49
C ALA A 240 10.56 24.22 9.74
N PRO A 241 11.49 23.40 9.21
CA PRO A 241 12.64 23.90 8.46
C PRO A 241 12.20 24.58 7.16
N VAL A 242 12.87 25.69 6.81
CA VAL A 242 12.70 26.38 5.52
C VAL A 242 13.84 25.97 4.60
N GLU A 243 13.51 25.31 3.50
CA GLU A 243 14.43 25.03 2.41
C GLU A 243 14.57 26.28 1.52
N ILE A 244 15.80 26.64 1.18
CA ILE A 244 16.11 27.83 0.40
C ILE A 244 16.91 27.40 -0.82
N ASP A 245 16.27 27.46 -1.98
CA ASP A 245 16.88 27.19 -3.27
C ASP A 245 17.28 28.52 -3.92
N GLU A 246 18.58 28.74 -4.06
CA GLU A 246 19.13 29.85 -4.85
C GLU A 246 19.54 29.32 -6.23
N GLU A 247 18.80 29.70 -7.26
CA GLU A 247 19.20 29.37 -8.63
C GLU A 247 20.43 30.20 -9.02
N LYS A 248 21.49 29.53 -9.48
CA LYS A 248 22.77 30.19 -9.83
C LYS A 248 22.64 31.19 -10.99
N ASP A 249 21.64 31.02 -11.86
CA ASP A 249 21.42 31.84 -13.06
C ASP A 249 20.15 32.69 -13.04
N SER A 250 19.31 32.56 -12.01
CA SER A 250 18.11 33.38 -11.87
C SER A 250 18.25 34.30 -10.66
N HIS A 251 17.81 35.56 -10.79
CA HIS A 251 17.77 36.50 -9.66
C HIS A 251 16.65 36.16 -8.66
N LEU A 252 16.33 34.87 -8.53
CA LEU A 252 15.23 34.32 -7.75
C LEU A 252 15.80 33.49 -6.59
N THR A 253 15.23 33.70 -5.42
CA THR A 253 15.37 32.79 -4.28
C THR A 253 14.02 32.17 -4.03
N VAL A 254 13.93 30.84 -4.12
CA VAL A 254 12.71 30.10 -3.79
C VAL A 254 12.83 29.59 -2.35
N MET A 255 11.83 29.86 -1.54
CA MET A 255 11.69 29.31 -0.20
C MET A 255 10.57 28.29 -0.19
N ARG A 256 10.84 27.13 0.42
CA ARG A 256 9.89 26.04 0.58
C ARG A 256 9.83 25.62 2.04
N GLN A 257 8.63 25.39 2.54
CA GLN A 257 8.43 24.89 3.89
C GLN A 257 7.27 23.90 3.87
N LYS A 258 7.47 22.75 4.50
CA LYS A 258 6.43 21.74 4.69
C LYS A 258 6.02 21.71 6.15
N LEU A 259 4.72 21.86 6.39
CA LEU A 259 4.12 21.81 7.71
C LEU A 259 3.28 20.55 7.82
N GLU A 260 3.54 19.71 8.81
CA GLU A 260 2.64 18.61 9.15
C GLU A 260 1.65 19.10 10.21
N ILE A 261 0.36 19.11 9.85
CA ILE A 261 -0.68 19.76 10.65
C ILE A 261 -1.58 18.73 11.32
N ALA A 262 -1.79 17.62 10.64
CA ALA A 262 -2.45 16.45 11.18
C ALA A 262 -1.84 15.22 10.50
N PRO A 263 -2.06 14.02 11.06
CA PRO A 263 -1.51 12.80 10.51
C PRO A 263 -1.95 12.61 9.06
N GLY A 264 -0.99 12.49 8.14
CA GLY A 264 -1.26 12.41 6.71
C GLY A 264 -1.83 13.68 6.08
N SER A 265 -1.64 14.85 6.71
CA SER A 265 -2.05 16.16 6.18
C SER A 265 -0.88 17.14 6.28
N THR A 266 -0.30 17.48 5.14
CA THR A 266 0.80 18.44 5.05
C THR A 266 0.39 19.68 4.28
N ILE A 267 0.87 20.84 4.72
CA ILE A 267 0.80 22.08 3.97
C ILE A 267 2.19 22.39 3.42
N SER A 268 2.28 22.43 2.10
CA SER A 268 3.45 22.87 1.37
C SER A 268 3.31 24.37 1.07
N LEU A 269 4.23 25.16 1.61
CA LEU A 269 4.36 26.59 1.40
C LEU A 269 5.51 26.83 0.43
N VAL A 270 5.26 27.54 -0.66
CA VAL A 270 6.29 27.90 -1.64
C VAL A 270 6.20 29.39 -1.92
N GLY A 271 7.29 30.13 -1.75
CA GLY A 271 7.35 31.58 -1.99
C GLY A 271 8.62 31.96 -2.72
N SER A 272 8.56 33.01 -3.54
CA SER A 272 9.72 33.48 -4.32
C SER A 272 10.11 34.92 -3.98
N PHE A 273 11.41 35.16 -3.89
CA PHE A 273 12.01 36.46 -3.62
C PHE A 273 12.92 36.87 -4.78
N LYS A 274 12.84 38.14 -5.18
CA LYS A 274 13.74 38.69 -6.20
C LYS A 274 14.94 39.35 -5.52
N LYS A 275 16.15 38.91 -5.87
CA LYS A 275 17.39 39.56 -5.44
C LYS A 275 17.53 40.92 -6.14
N HIS A 276 17.85 41.97 -5.38
CA HIS A 276 18.06 43.29 -5.94
C HIS A 276 19.47 43.37 -6.55
N MET A 277 19.56 43.54 -7.87
CA MET A 277 20.80 43.99 -8.53
C MET A 277 20.71 45.50 -8.74
N PRO A 278 21.78 46.29 -8.54
CA PRO A 278 23.20 45.91 -8.44
C PRO A 278 23.78 45.89 -7.01
N ASP A 279 23.01 46.16 -5.97
CA ASP A 279 23.53 46.30 -4.60
C ASP A 279 23.11 45.12 -3.72
N ALA A 280 24.05 44.22 -3.42
CA ALA A 280 23.84 43.08 -2.52
C ALA A 280 23.49 43.50 -1.07
N LYS A 281 23.59 44.79 -0.74
CA LYS A 281 23.14 45.37 0.54
C LYS A 281 21.64 45.72 0.56
N LEU A 282 20.99 45.83 -0.60
CA LEU A 282 19.55 46.06 -0.68
C LEU A 282 18.79 44.75 -0.43
N MET A 283 17.77 44.82 0.42
CA MET A 283 16.99 43.65 0.81
C MET A 283 16.26 43.05 -0.40
N SER A 284 16.29 41.73 -0.51
CA SER A 284 15.50 40.99 -1.50
C SER A 284 14.02 41.34 -1.35
N ILE A 285 13.35 41.63 -2.47
CA ILE A 285 11.95 42.03 -2.47
C ILE A 285 11.10 40.77 -2.68
N PRO A 286 10.13 40.46 -1.81
CA PRO A 286 9.21 39.36 -2.05
C PRO A 286 8.42 39.65 -3.33
N ILE A 287 8.39 38.71 -4.26
CA ILE A 287 7.58 38.87 -5.47
C ILE A 287 6.12 38.78 -5.04
N LEU A 288 5.34 39.83 -5.33
CA LEU A 288 3.91 39.85 -5.06
C LEU A 288 3.24 38.64 -5.76
N ASP A 289 2.30 38.00 -5.07
CA ASP A 289 1.50 36.86 -5.55
C ASP A 289 2.23 35.53 -5.84
N THR A 290 3.48 35.35 -5.40
CA THR A 290 4.21 34.07 -5.58
C THR A 290 4.16 33.13 -4.38
N LEU A 291 3.47 33.52 -3.29
CA LEU A 291 3.27 32.60 -2.16
C LEU A 291 2.11 31.66 -2.50
N HIS A 292 2.47 30.43 -2.84
CA HIS A 292 1.55 29.33 -3.05
C HIS A 292 1.46 28.47 -1.81
N VAL A 293 0.23 28.13 -1.45
CA VAL A 293 -0.08 27.17 -0.40
C VAL A 293 -0.79 26.02 -1.08
N SER A 294 -0.20 24.83 -1.00
CA SER A 294 -0.87 23.58 -1.36
C SER A 294 -1.06 22.73 -0.13
N ILE A 295 -2.22 22.09 -0.04
CA ILE A 295 -2.47 21.05 0.95
C ILE A 295 -2.28 19.71 0.23
N GLU A 296 -1.43 18.86 0.81
CA GLU A 296 -1.27 17.48 0.40
C GLU A 296 -1.84 16.59 1.51
N SER A 297 -2.85 15.78 1.18
CA SER A 297 -3.40 14.77 2.07
C SER A 297 -2.94 13.40 1.59
N THR A 298 -2.24 12.67 2.45
CA THR A 298 -1.79 11.29 2.23
C THR A 298 -2.44 10.41 3.29
N GLN A 299 -3.47 9.65 2.90
CA GLN A 299 -4.24 8.82 3.82
C GLN A 299 -4.29 7.39 3.31
N THR A 300 -3.91 6.44 4.14
CA THR A 300 -3.92 5.00 3.81
C THR A 300 -5.21 4.31 4.29
N GLY A 301 -6.04 5.00 5.08
CA GLY A 301 -7.22 4.41 5.71
C GLY A 301 -6.91 3.60 6.98
N PHE A 302 -5.63 3.45 7.32
CA PHE A 302 -5.16 2.88 8.58
C PHE A 302 -4.73 4.00 9.54
N PRO A 303 -4.94 3.88 10.87
CA PRO A 303 -4.54 4.91 11.81
C PRO A 303 -3.02 5.12 11.84
N TYR A 304 -2.58 6.37 11.80
CA TYR A 304 -1.21 6.73 12.20
C TYR A 304 -1.03 6.49 13.71
N PRO A 305 0.21 6.31 14.23
CA PRO A 305 0.45 6.17 15.67
C PRO A 305 -0.22 7.28 16.48
N SER A 306 -0.11 8.52 16.01
CA SER A 306 -0.77 9.70 16.58
C SER A 306 -2.31 9.64 16.60
N GLN A 307 -2.94 8.87 15.72
CA GLN A 307 -4.39 8.67 15.72
C GLN A 307 -4.84 7.52 16.62
N TYR A 308 -3.93 6.66 17.06
CA TYR A 308 -4.20 5.52 17.93
C TYR A 308 -3.31 5.58 19.19
N VAL A 309 -3.51 6.61 20.02
CA VAL A 309 -2.87 6.72 21.35
C VAL A 309 -1.34 6.55 21.30
N ALA A 310 -0.67 7.07 20.27
CA ALA A 310 0.77 6.91 20.03
C ALA A 310 1.26 5.46 19.78
N CYS A 311 0.38 4.50 19.44
CA CYS A 311 0.73 3.11 19.16
C CYS A 311 -0.14 2.52 18.02
N ALA A 312 0.40 2.44 16.81
CA ALA A 312 -0.26 1.79 15.67
C ALA A 312 0.77 0.93 14.91
N TRP A 313 0.36 -0.20 14.32
CA TRP A 313 1.27 -1.14 13.65
C TRP A 313 1.50 -0.87 12.16
N GLY A 314 0.68 -0.04 11.53
CA GLY A 314 0.87 0.40 10.15
C GLY A 314 0.11 -0.41 9.09
N ASP A 315 -0.24 0.28 8.00
CA ASP A 315 -1.06 -0.22 6.90
C ASP A 315 -0.54 -1.50 6.20
N PRO A 316 0.79 -1.71 6.00
CA PRO A 316 1.27 -2.91 5.31
C PRO A 316 0.87 -4.24 5.97
N LEU A 317 0.57 -4.23 7.28
CA LEU A 317 0.15 -5.44 8.03
C LEU A 317 -1.32 -5.81 7.85
N VAL A 318 -2.09 -5.02 7.10
CA VAL A 318 -3.48 -5.33 6.72
C VAL A 318 -3.68 -5.31 5.19
N ASN A 319 -2.64 -5.00 4.41
CA ASN A 319 -2.74 -4.75 2.97
C ASN A 319 -2.48 -6.01 2.12
N ILE A 320 -3.34 -7.02 2.25
CA ILE A 320 -3.16 -8.35 1.65
C ILE A 320 -3.35 -8.31 0.13
N ASN A 321 -4.41 -7.65 -0.37
CA ASN A 321 -4.84 -7.65 -1.77
C ASN A 321 -4.96 -9.08 -2.36
N PRO A 322 -5.91 -9.90 -1.87
CA PRO A 322 -6.13 -11.24 -2.41
C PRO A 322 -6.49 -11.16 -3.89
N ILE A 323 -5.96 -12.09 -4.69
CA ILE A 323 -6.28 -12.16 -6.12
C ILE A 323 -7.76 -12.57 -6.34
N ARG A 324 -8.33 -13.28 -5.35
CA ARG A 324 -9.72 -13.76 -5.34
C ARG A 324 -10.48 -13.21 -4.13
N PRO A 325 -10.82 -11.90 -4.11
CA PRO A 325 -11.52 -11.27 -2.99
C PRO A 325 -12.86 -11.96 -2.67
N GLU A 326 -13.48 -12.62 -3.64
CA GLU A 326 -14.69 -13.43 -3.47
C GLU A 326 -14.53 -14.61 -2.50
N GLN A 327 -13.30 -15.08 -2.27
CA GLN A 327 -12.98 -16.16 -1.32
C GLN A 327 -12.63 -15.63 0.08
N THR A 328 -12.56 -14.30 0.24
CA THR A 328 -12.28 -13.62 1.51
C THR A 328 -13.36 -12.57 1.79
N PRO A 329 -14.62 -12.96 2.01
CA PRO A 329 -15.73 -12.02 2.14
C PRO A 329 -15.63 -11.11 3.37
N LEU A 330 -15.13 -11.60 4.51
CA LEU A 330 -14.97 -10.76 5.70
C LEU A 330 -13.88 -9.71 5.48
N PHE A 331 -12.74 -10.11 4.91
CA PHE A 331 -11.67 -9.18 4.56
C PHE A 331 -12.11 -8.19 3.48
N SER A 332 -12.84 -8.64 2.45
CA SER A 332 -13.34 -7.77 1.38
C SER A 332 -14.28 -6.70 1.92
N ALA A 333 -15.17 -7.05 2.84
CA ALA A 333 -16.07 -6.07 3.47
C ALA A 333 -15.30 -5.01 4.27
N LEU A 334 -14.25 -5.42 5.00
CA LEU A 334 -13.38 -4.50 5.73
C LEU A 334 -12.60 -3.58 4.78
N GLU A 335 -12.05 -4.11 3.69
CA GLU A 335 -11.35 -3.34 2.67
C GLU A 335 -12.27 -2.33 1.98
N ASP A 336 -13.52 -2.68 1.70
CA ASP A 336 -14.49 -1.75 1.12
C ASP A 336 -14.83 -0.62 2.10
N GLN A 337 -14.99 -0.92 3.40
CA GLN A 337 -15.15 0.10 4.43
C GLN A 337 -13.91 1.02 4.49
N LYS A 338 -12.70 0.44 4.49
CA LYS A 338 -11.44 1.19 4.47
C LYS A 338 -11.34 2.11 3.26
N LYS A 339 -11.67 1.62 2.06
CA LYS A 339 -11.69 2.42 0.82
C LYS A 339 -12.68 3.58 0.88
N GLN A 340 -13.87 3.36 1.42
CA GLN A 340 -14.86 4.43 1.64
C GLN A 340 -14.31 5.50 2.59
N THR A 341 -13.67 5.09 3.68
CA THR A 341 -13.03 6.02 4.63
C THR A 341 -11.88 6.79 3.99
N ILE A 342 -11.02 6.16 3.18
CA ILE A 342 -9.95 6.84 2.43
C ILE A 342 -10.55 7.92 1.52
N HIS A 343 -11.58 7.58 0.75
CA HIS A 343 -12.25 8.54 -0.12
C HIS A 343 -12.83 9.71 0.68
N GLY A 344 -13.44 9.44 1.84
CA GLY A 344 -13.91 10.48 2.75
C GLY A 344 -12.77 11.38 3.25
N LEU A 345 -11.66 10.80 3.72
CA LEU A 345 -10.52 11.57 4.24
C LEU A 345 -9.80 12.41 3.18
N LEU A 346 -9.84 11.99 1.90
CA LEU A 346 -9.21 12.71 0.79
C LEU A 346 -10.11 13.79 0.19
N TYR A 347 -11.43 13.54 0.12
CA TYR A 347 -12.34 14.38 -0.68
C TYR A 347 -13.52 14.98 0.11
N ASP A 348 -13.83 14.49 1.32
CA ASP A 348 -14.89 15.03 2.17
C ASP A 348 -14.30 15.82 3.34
N HIS A 349 -14.47 17.15 3.29
CA HIS A 349 -14.02 18.06 4.34
C HIS A 349 -14.61 17.72 5.71
N ASN A 350 -15.83 17.18 5.80
CA ASN A 350 -16.42 16.83 7.09
C ASN A 350 -15.70 15.65 7.73
N VAL A 351 -15.39 14.61 6.95
CA VAL A 351 -14.68 13.42 7.43
C VAL A 351 -13.24 13.78 7.82
N LEU A 352 -12.56 14.58 7.00
CA LEU A 352 -11.23 15.11 7.32
C LEU A 352 -11.24 15.93 8.62
N ASN A 353 -12.22 16.82 8.78
CA ASN A 353 -12.33 17.65 9.98
C ASN A 353 -12.62 16.80 11.23
N LYS A 354 -13.47 15.78 11.12
CA LYS A 354 -13.70 14.80 12.20
C LYS A 354 -12.41 14.09 12.60
N SER A 355 -11.63 13.63 11.63
CA SER A 355 -10.34 12.97 11.88
C SER A 355 -9.35 13.89 12.61
N LYS A 356 -9.27 15.17 12.19
CA LYS A 356 -8.44 16.18 12.87
C LYS A 356 -8.90 16.46 14.30
N GLN A 357 -10.21 16.55 14.53
CA GLN A 357 -10.80 16.75 15.87
C GLN A 357 -10.52 15.57 16.80
N LEU A 358 -10.73 14.35 16.30
CA LEU A 358 -10.38 13.11 17.02
C LEU A 358 -8.90 13.07 17.40
N PHE A 359 -8.01 13.40 16.46
CA PHE A 359 -6.57 13.49 16.74
C PHE A 359 -6.27 14.48 17.87
N LYS A 360 -6.85 15.68 17.81
CA LYS A 360 -6.67 16.70 18.86
C LYS A 360 -7.20 16.24 20.21
N MET A 361 -8.40 15.67 20.26
CA MET A 361 -8.96 15.11 21.50
C MET A 361 -8.10 13.99 22.06
N ASN A 362 -7.61 13.08 21.22
CA ASN A 362 -6.72 12.00 21.65
C ASN A 362 -5.46 12.54 22.32
N LYS A 363 -4.82 13.53 21.70
CA LYS A 363 -3.62 14.18 22.24
C LYS A 363 -3.92 14.89 23.55
N ASP A 364 -4.95 15.73 23.59
CA ASP A 364 -5.32 16.49 24.78
C ASP A 364 -5.70 15.58 25.95
N THR A 365 -6.47 14.51 25.70
CA THR A 365 -6.82 13.50 26.71
C THR A 365 -5.60 12.73 27.19
N PHE A 366 -4.67 12.38 26.29
CA PHE A 366 -3.41 11.74 26.65
C PHE A 366 -2.58 12.63 27.57
N ASP A 367 -2.31 13.87 27.15
CA ASP A 367 -1.43 14.79 27.86
C ASP A 367 -1.97 15.13 29.27
N LYS A 368 -3.29 15.29 29.41
CA LYS A 368 -3.94 15.49 30.73
C LYS A 368 -3.86 14.26 31.65
N ASN A 369 -3.70 13.07 31.08
CA ASN A 369 -3.67 11.79 31.81
C ASN A 369 -2.35 11.03 31.57
N ALA A 370 -1.26 11.75 31.33
CA ALA A 370 0.00 11.19 30.83
C ALA A 370 0.50 10.01 31.69
N THR A 371 0.45 10.12 33.02
CA THR A 371 0.88 9.05 33.93
C THR A 371 0.17 7.71 33.66
N VAL A 372 -1.14 7.75 33.39
CA VAL A 372 -1.94 6.54 33.15
C VAL A 372 -1.58 5.94 31.79
N PHE A 373 -1.53 6.76 30.75
CA PHE A 373 -1.25 6.26 29.40
C PHE A 373 0.20 5.81 29.22
N ILE A 374 1.17 6.49 29.83
CA ILE A 374 2.57 6.06 29.85
C ILE A 374 2.69 4.67 30.51
N GLN A 375 1.98 4.44 31.62
CA GLN A 375 1.97 3.12 32.26
C GLN A 375 1.32 2.06 31.35
N LEU A 376 0.19 2.36 30.71
CA LEU A 376 -0.45 1.43 29.76
C LEU A 376 0.45 1.09 28.58
N HIS A 377 1.19 2.06 28.07
CA HIS A 377 2.22 1.84 27.05
C HIS A 377 3.31 0.89 27.55
N ARG A 378 3.87 1.16 28.72
CA ARG A 378 4.87 0.29 29.34
C ARG A 378 4.35 -1.14 29.52
N ASP A 379 3.12 -1.30 30.00
CA ASP A 379 2.48 -2.61 30.18
C ASP A 379 2.31 -3.33 28.84
N LEU A 380 1.90 -2.62 27.78
CA LEU A 380 1.77 -3.17 26.43
C LEU A 380 3.09 -3.73 25.91
N TYR A 381 4.18 -2.95 25.98
CA TYR A 381 5.48 -3.41 25.51
C TYR A 381 6.05 -4.55 26.35
N GLN A 382 5.83 -4.54 27.67
CA GLN A 382 6.18 -5.69 28.51
C GLN A 382 5.40 -6.95 28.13
N SER A 383 4.11 -6.83 27.79
CA SER A 383 3.31 -7.94 27.29
C SER A 383 3.80 -8.47 25.94
N ILE A 384 4.18 -7.58 25.00
CA ILE A 384 4.77 -7.96 23.71
C ILE A 384 6.07 -8.74 23.90
N VAL A 385 6.98 -8.22 24.74
CA VAL A 385 8.25 -8.87 25.06
C VAL A 385 8.03 -10.27 25.62
N LYS A 386 7.11 -10.42 26.60
CA LYS A 386 6.78 -11.72 27.19
C LYS A 386 6.23 -12.70 26.15
N ALA A 387 5.42 -12.21 25.20
CA ALA A 387 4.85 -13.02 24.13
C ALA A 387 5.89 -13.49 23.07
N SER A 388 7.03 -12.79 22.93
CA SER A 388 8.07 -13.11 21.94
C SER A 388 8.96 -14.33 22.30
N MET A 389 8.75 -14.93 23.47
CA MET A 389 9.43 -16.13 24.04
C MET A 389 10.95 -16.04 24.29
N ASN A 390 11.72 -15.20 23.59
CA ASN A 390 13.18 -15.06 23.76
C ASN A 390 13.63 -13.58 23.90
N PRO A 391 13.26 -12.90 24.99
CA PRO A 391 13.68 -11.51 25.19
C PRO A 391 15.18 -11.42 25.54
N PRO A 392 15.92 -10.40 25.05
CA PRO A 392 17.29 -10.13 25.48
C PRO A 392 17.41 -9.92 27.01
N GLU A 393 18.56 -10.25 27.62
CA GLU A 393 18.76 -10.17 29.08
C GLU A 393 18.54 -8.75 29.66
N ASP A 394 18.89 -7.70 28.92
CA ASP A 394 18.75 -6.29 29.36
C ASP A 394 17.37 -5.66 29.09
N THR A 395 16.39 -6.44 28.61
CA THR A 395 15.10 -5.92 28.14
C THR A 395 14.37 -5.05 29.17
N GLU A 396 14.29 -5.51 30.42
CA GLU A 396 13.57 -4.77 31.46
C GLU A 396 14.24 -3.43 31.77
N ASN A 397 15.59 -3.40 31.79
CA ASN A 397 16.35 -2.18 32.04
C ASN A 397 16.15 -1.16 30.91
N ILE A 398 16.24 -1.59 29.65
CA ILE A 398 16.03 -0.73 28.47
C ILE A 398 14.63 -0.11 28.49
N ILE A 399 13.60 -0.92 28.75
CA ILE A 399 12.21 -0.43 28.83
C ILE A 399 12.05 0.58 29.97
N ASN A 400 12.61 0.30 31.15
CA ASN A 400 12.50 1.19 32.30
C ASN A 400 13.18 2.53 32.05
N GLN A 401 14.40 2.53 31.51
CA GLN A 401 15.13 3.76 31.17
C GLN A 401 14.40 4.60 30.12
N PHE A 402 13.84 3.95 29.09
CA PHE A 402 13.06 4.64 28.06
C PHE A 402 11.82 5.32 28.65
N TYR A 403 11.02 4.61 29.46
CA TYR A 403 9.80 5.19 30.03
C TYR A 403 10.06 6.21 31.14
N GLU A 404 11.20 6.13 31.84
CA GLU A 404 11.66 7.20 32.73
C GLU A 404 11.96 8.48 31.93
N MET A 405 12.66 8.36 30.80
CA MET A 405 12.90 9.48 29.89
C MET A 405 11.59 10.06 29.31
N VAL A 406 10.67 9.22 28.86
CA VAL A 406 9.35 9.65 28.34
C VAL A 406 8.55 10.42 29.39
N SER A 407 8.59 9.96 30.65
CA SER A 407 7.89 10.61 31.77
C SER A 407 8.46 12.01 32.09
N ASN A 408 9.74 12.23 31.81
CA ASN A 408 10.44 13.51 32.02
C ASN A 408 10.41 14.43 30.78
N SER A 409 9.86 13.97 29.65
CA SER A 409 9.74 14.76 28.42
C SER A 409 8.69 15.86 28.57
N SER A 410 8.92 17.00 27.91
CA SER A 410 7.92 18.07 27.80
C SER A 410 6.72 17.70 26.93
N SER A 411 6.85 16.69 26.08
CA SER A 411 5.76 16.13 25.27
C SER A 411 5.92 14.62 25.16
N SER A 412 5.31 13.87 26.09
CA SER A 412 5.38 12.41 26.11
C SER A 412 4.63 11.79 24.91
N PHE A 413 3.50 12.37 24.52
CA PHE A 413 2.70 11.90 23.38
C PHE A 413 3.47 11.99 22.05
N ASP A 414 4.10 13.15 21.79
CA ASP A 414 4.83 13.37 20.54
C ASP A 414 6.09 12.49 20.49
N LEU A 415 6.78 12.31 21.64
CA LEU A 415 7.94 11.42 21.73
C LEU A 415 7.57 9.96 21.46
N LEU A 416 6.50 9.45 22.08
CA LEU A 416 6.02 8.08 21.84
C LEU A 416 5.59 7.88 20.38
N THR A 417 4.89 8.86 19.80
CA THR A 417 4.48 8.83 18.39
C THR A 417 5.70 8.76 17.47
N LEU A 418 6.71 9.59 17.71
CA LEU A 418 7.95 9.62 16.93
C LEU A 418 8.69 8.29 17.00
N VAL A 419 8.85 7.75 18.21
CA VAL A 419 9.54 6.48 18.44
C VAL A 419 8.80 5.33 17.77
N GLN A 420 7.47 5.30 17.90
CA GLN A 420 6.66 4.29 17.20
C GLN A 420 6.86 4.39 15.69
N GLN A 421 6.80 5.60 15.10
CA GLN A 421 7.01 5.77 13.67
C GLN A 421 8.38 5.28 13.23
N GLN A 422 9.44 5.54 14.01
CA GLN A 422 10.78 5.03 13.72
C GLN A 422 10.86 3.50 13.77
N ILE A 423 10.16 2.86 14.71
CA ILE A 423 10.03 1.39 14.75
C ILE A 423 9.33 0.89 13.48
N LEU A 424 8.21 1.52 13.07
CA LEU A 424 7.47 1.12 11.87
C LEU A 424 8.32 1.29 10.59
N ASP A 425 9.04 2.40 10.46
CA ASP A 425 9.87 2.67 9.30
C ASP A 425 10.99 1.63 9.16
N MET A 426 11.62 1.29 10.29
CA MET A 426 12.71 0.31 10.35
C MET A 426 12.25 -1.13 10.12
N THR A 427 11.08 -1.50 10.63
CA THR A 427 10.66 -2.91 10.70
C THR A 427 9.59 -3.30 9.68
N ILE A 428 8.85 -2.33 9.13
CA ILE A 428 7.73 -2.57 8.21
C ILE A 428 7.93 -1.76 6.92
N HIS A 429 7.82 -0.43 6.98
CA HIS A 429 7.71 0.38 5.77
C HIS A 429 8.95 0.28 4.86
N GLY A 430 10.15 0.37 5.43
CA GLY A 430 11.41 0.21 4.68
C GLY A 430 11.52 -1.17 4.03
N PRO A 431 11.51 -2.27 4.81
CA PRO A 431 11.60 -3.62 4.26
C PRO A 431 10.49 -3.98 3.26
N SER A 432 9.23 -3.71 3.57
CA SER A 432 8.11 -4.01 2.66
C SER A 432 8.24 -3.25 1.34
N LYS A 433 8.65 -1.97 1.38
CA LYS A 433 8.90 -1.17 0.18
C LYS A 433 10.06 -1.74 -0.64
N ALA A 434 11.16 -2.12 -0.01
CA ALA A 434 12.31 -2.72 -0.71
C ALA A 434 11.92 -4.02 -1.43
N LEU A 435 11.12 -4.89 -0.79
CA LEU A 435 10.62 -6.12 -1.42
C LEU A 435 9.67 -5.83 -2.60
N GLN A 436 8.74 -4.88 -2.44
CA GLN A 436 7.84 -4.48 -3.52
C GLN A 436 8.60 -3.88 -4.70
N GLU A 437 9.59 -3.02 -4.45
CA GLU A 437 10.42 -2.44 -5.50
C GLU A 437 11.26 -3.52 -6.20
N ALA A 438 11.84 -4.47 -5.47
CA ALA A 438 12.56 -5.61 -6.05
C ALA A 438 11.65 -6.46 -6.94
N TRP A 439 10.42 -6.72 -6.50
CA TRP A 439 9.41 -7.40 -7.30
C TRP A 439 9.06 -6.62 -8.57
N LEU A 440 8.79 -5.32 -8.47
CA LEU A 440 8.39 -4.46 -9.60
C LEU A 440 9.53 -4.17 -10.58
N ASN A 441 10.78 -4.15 -10.10
CA ASN A 441 11.97 -3.95 -10.93
C ASN A 441 12.45 -5.26 -11.58
N GLY A 442 11.78 -6.39 -11.29
CA GLY A 442 12.03 -7.65 -11.99
C GLY A 442 13.32 -8.34 -11.56
N VAL A 443 13.67 -8.32 -10.26
CA VAL A 443 14.77 -9.15 -9.73
C VAL A 443 14.52 -10.60 -10.16
N THR A 444 15.44 -11.13 -10.97
CA THR A 444 15.21 -12.31 -11.81
C THR A 444 14.85 -13.55 -10.99
N GLN A 445 15.47 -13.71 -9.82
CA GLN A 445 15.21 -14.86 -8.94
C GLN A 445 13.80 -14.84 -8.32
N LEU A 446 13.24 -13.66 -8.00
CA LEU A 446 11.86 -13.56 -7.48
C LEU A 446 10.80 -13.97 -8.51
N ARG A 447 11.14 -13.91 -9.81
CA ARG A 447 10.21 -14.15 -10.92
C ARG A 447 10.30 -15.57 -11.46
N ILE A 448 11.53 -16.04 -11.69
CA ILE A 448 11.82 -17.27 -12.43
C ILE A 448 12.31 -18.40 -11.49
N GLY A 449 12.68 -18.07 -10.26
CA GLY A 449 13.12 -19.07 -9.27
C GLY A 449 12.01 -20.07 -8.91
N SER A 450 12.42 -21.23 -8.41
CA SER A 450 11.53 -22.15 -7.73
C SER A 450 10.86 -21.48 -6.52
N PRO A 451 9.70 -21.98 -6.03
CA PRO A 451 9.05 -21.45 -4.83
C PRO A 451 10.00 -21.25 -3.63
N ASN A 452 10.90 -22.20 -3.40
CA ASN A 452 11.88 -22.16 -2.32
C ASN A 452 12.96 -21.08 -2.52
N GLU A 453 13.42 -20.87 -3.76
CA GLU A 453 14.36 -19.79 -4.07
C GLU A 453 13.68 -18.42 -3.92
N LYS A 454 12.42 -18.30 -4.36
CA LYS A 454 11.65 -17.06 -4.26
C LYS A 454 11.48 -16.61 -2.81
N ILE A 455 11.06 -17.51 -1.92
CA ILE A 455 10.88 -17.17 -0.50
C ILE A 455 12.23 -16.83 0.17
N GLN A 456 13.32 -17.53 -0.17
CA GLN A 456 14.63 -17.23 0.39
C GLN A 456 15.13 -15.85 -0.05
N ILE A 457 15.03 -15.51 -1.33
CA ILE A 457 15.42 -14.20 -1.84
C ILE A 457 14.55 -13.09 -1.24
N ALA A 458 13.25 -13.33 -1.07
CA ALA A 458 12.37 -12.37 -0.41
C ALA A 458 12.80 -12.13 1.05
N LYS A 459 13.14 -13.19 1.80
CA LYS A 459 13.71 -13.10 3.15
C LYS A 459 15.01 -12.31 3.18
N ASP A 460 15.92 -12.58 2.25
CA ASP A 460 17.23 -11.91 2.18
C ASP A 460 17.07 -10.41 1.94
N ILE A 461 16.16 -9.99 1.05
CA ILE A 461 15.86 -8.57 0.79
C ILE A 461 15.31 -7.88 2.04
N LEU A 462 14.34 -8.52 2.71
CA LEU A 462 13.73 -7.98 3.92
C LEU A 462 14.74 -7.84 5.07
N ASN A 463 15.64 -8.82 5.23
CA ASN A 463 16.69 -8.79 6.24
C ASN A 463 17.75 -7.75 5.94
N ALA A 464 18.24 -7.68 4.70
CA ALA A 464 19.27 -6.73 4.30
C ALA A 464 18.83 -5.27 4.52
N GLU A 465 17.59 -4.92 4.17
CA GLU A 465 17.09 -3.56 4.40
C GLU A 465 16.87 -3.28 5.90
N ARG A 466 16.39 -4.25 6.67
CA ARG A 466 16.26 -4.10 8.14
C ARG A 466 17.62 -3.86 8.81
N GLU A 467 18.61 -4.70 8.51
CA GLU A 467 19.96 -4.58 9.07
C GLU A 467 20.61 -3.25 8.70
N LYS A 468 20.43 -2.81 7.45
CA LYS A 468 20.89 -1.49 6.99
C LYS A 468 20.25 -0.35 7.78
N LEU A 469 18.95 -0.41 8.04
CA LEU A 469 18.25 0.62 8.83
C LEU A 469 18.66 0.57 10.31
N GLN A 470 18.78 -0.63 10.90
CA GLN A 470 19.26 -0.83 12.27
C GLN A 470 20.68 -0.29 12.47
N ALA A 471 21.58 -0.47 11.49
CA ALA A 471 22.95 0.03 11.55
C ALA A 471 23.06 1.56 11.61
N THR A 472 21.98 2.30 11.31
CA THR A 472 21.94 3.76 11.47
C THR A 472 21.70 4.21 12.91
N LEU A 473 21.24 3.31 13.78
CA LEU A 473 20.98 3.58 15.19
C LEU A 473 22.24 3.29 16.03
N ASN A 474 22.52 4.16 16.98
CA ASN A 474 23.56 3.93 17.98
C ASN A 474 22.89 3.66 19.35
N PRO A 475 22.77 2.39 19.77
CA PRO A 475 22.02 2.00 20.97
C PRO A 475 22.74 2.39 22.27
N ASP A 476 24.06 2.57 22.26
CA ASP A 476 24.85 2.76 23.49
C ASP A 476 24.75 4.17 24.08
N ASN A 477 24.27 5.15 23.30
CA ASN A 477 24.30 6.57 23.68
C ASN A 477 22.94 7.17 24.02
N ASP A 478 21.82 6.52 23.66
CA ASP A 478 20.47 7.09 23.77
C ASP A 478 19.45 6.00 24.15
N PRO A 479 18.74 6.15 25.29
CA PRO A 479 17.67 5.24 25.69
C PRO A 479 16.60 5.04 24.61
N THR A 480 16.35 6.08 23.79
CA THR A 480 15.45 6.02 22.65
C THR A 480 15.93 5.01 21.61
N ASN A 481 17.19 5.12 21.19
CA ASN A 481 17.79 4.22 20.21
C ASN A 481 17.90 2.79 20.76
N ALA A 482 18.25 2.63 22.05
CA ALA A 482 18.27 1.33 22.70
C ALA A 482 16.89 0.65 22.66
N PHE A 483 15.83 1.40 22.96
CA PHE A 483 14.45 0.91 22.91
C PHE A 483 14.02 0.57 21.48
N ILE A 484 14.29 1.44 20.50
CA ILE A 484 13.98 1.18 19.09
C ILE A 484 14.71 -0.08 18.61
N HIS A 485 15.99 -0.23 18.96
CA HIS A 485 16.78 -1.40 18.59
C HIS A 485 16.23 -2.69 19.20
N LEU A 486 15.89 -2.66 20.50
CA LEU A 486 15.23 -3.77 21.20
C LEU A 486 13.92 -4.18 20.50
N MET A 487 13.02 -3.22 20.28
CA MET A 487 11.73 -3.49 19.64
C MET A 487 11.89 -3.91 18.18
N GLY A 488 12.88 -3.36 17.49
CA GLY A 488 13.27 -3.75 16.14
C GLY A 488 13.64 -5.23 16.02
N ASN A 489 14.39 -5.74 17.00
CA ASN A 489 14.80 -7.14 17.02
C ASN A 489 13.65 -8.09 17.37
N ILE A 490 12.72 -7.65 18.21
CA ILE A 490 11.55 -8.46 18.61
C ILE A 490 10.49 -8.48 17.51
N LEU A 491 10.11 -7.31 17.00
CA LEU A 491 9.00 -7.17 16.05
C LEU A 491 9.42 -7.37 14.60
N GLY A 492 10.66 -7.03 14.24
CA GLY A 492 11.17 -7.12 12.87
C GLY A 492 10.96 -8.49 12.23
N PRO A 493 11.44 -9.61 12.83
CA PRO A 493 11.21 -10.94 12.29
C PRO A 493 9.72 -11.28 12.14
N ALA A 494 8.90 -10.88 13.10
CA ALA A 494 7.46 -11.16 13.06
C ALA A 494 6.76 -10.42 11.91
N PHE A 495 7.08 -9.14 11.69
CA PHE A 495 6.52 -8.37 10.58
C PHE A 495 7.01 -8.85 9.21
N GLN A 496 8.25 -9.34 9.12
CA GLN A 496 8.78 -9.94 7.90
C GLN A 496 7.98 -11.18 7.51
N ASP A 497 7.70 -12.08 8.45
CA ASP A 497 6.92 -13.30 8.16
C ASP A 497 5.47 -12.97 7.75
N ILE A 498 4.83 -11.97 8.37
CA ILE A 498 3.51 -11.48 7.93
C ILE A 498 3.58 -10.86 6.52
N THR A 499 4.63 -10.08 6.24
CA THR A 499 4.84 -9.51 4.90
C THR A 499 5.02 -10.61 3.85
N LEU A 500 5.78 -11.65 4.19
CA LEU A 500 6.00 -12.81 3.32
C LEU A 500 4.72 -13.60 3.10
N LEU A 501 3.90 -13.79 4.14
CA LEU A 501 2.58 -14.39 4.03
C LEU A 501 1.74 -13.63 2.99
N TYR A 502 1.65 -12.31 3.06
CA TYR A 502 0.81 -11.53 2.13
C TYR A 502 1.37 -11.42 0.72
N MET A 503 2.69 -11.50 0.57
CA MET A 503 3.34 -11.50 -0.74
C MET A 503 3.40 -12.88 -1.41
N SER A 504 3.05 -13.95 -0.68
CA SER A 504 3.12 -15.35 -1.14
C SER A 504 2.34 -15.59 -2.42
N GLU A 505 1.10 -15.12 -2.49
CA GLU A 505 0.24 -15.29 -3.67
C GLU A 505 0.78 -14.47 -4.86
N LYS A 506 1.28 -13.26 -4.63
CA LYS A 506 1.79 -12.37 -5.69
C LYS A 506 3.10 -12.88 -6.29
N ILE A 507 4.02 -13.34 -5.45
CA ILE A 507 5.35 -13.82 -5.87
C ILE A 507 5.29 -15.29 -6.33
N GLY A 508 4.36 -16.07 -5.78
CA GLY A 508 4.13 -17.47 -6.10
C GLY A 508 5.06 -18.40 -5.35
N TYR A 509 5.00 -18.38 -4.01
CA TYR A 509 5.63 -19.35 -3.11
C TYR A 509 4.68 -19.75 -1.99
N GLU A 510 4.94 -20.89 -1.34
CA GLU A 510 4.12 -21.37 -0.22
C GLU A 510 4.17 -20.40 0.97
N PRO A 511 3.02 -19.93 1.48
CA PRO A 511 2.97 -18.98 2.57
C PRO A 511 3.60 -19.55 3.86
N PRO A 512 4.45 -18.77 4.56
CA PRO A 512 4.97 -19.20 5.85
C PRO A 512 3.85 -19.39 6.87
N GLU A 513 3.96 -20.41 7.72
CA GLU A 513 3.11 -20.57 8.88
C GLU A 513 3.48 -19.54 9.95
N LEU A 514 2.47 -18.81 10.45
CA LEU A 514 2.68 -17.83 11.49
C LEU A 514 2.64 -18.49 12.87
N THR A 515 3.63 -18.16 13.69
CA THR A 515 3.65 -18.46 15.14
C THR A 515 2.52 -17.73 15.87
N GLU A 516 2.19 -18.16 17.09
CA GLU A 516 1.17 -17.50 17.93
C GLU A 516 1.48 -16.00 18.15
N PHE A 517 2.75 -15.65 18.33
CA PHE A 517 3.19 -14.26 18.48
C PHE A 517 2.92 -13.43 17.21
N GLN A 518 3.24 -13.98 16.04
CA GLN A 518 2.97 -13.32 14.75
C GLN A 518 1.46 -13.19 14.48
N GLN A 519 0.67 -14.20 14.84
CA GLN A 519 -0.79 -14.12 14.76
C GLN A 519 -1.34 -13.03 15.69
N LYS A 520 -0.85 -12.91 16.93
CA LYS A 520 -1.22 -11.81 17.84
C LYS A 520 -0.95 -10.44 17.24
N ILE A 521 0.20 -10.27 16.58
CA ILE A 521 0.55 -9.04 15.88
C ILE A 521 -0.43 -8.79 14.72
N GLN A 522 -0.69 -9.79 13.88
CA GLN A 522 -1.63 -9.68 12.75
C GLN A 522 -3.04 -9.31 13.22
N ILE A 523 -3.55 -10.00 14.24
CA ILE A 523 -4.86 -9.72 14.87
C ILE A 523 -4.88 -8.30 15.41
N SER A 524 -3.82 -7.85 16.07
CA SER A 524 -3.74 -6.51 16.65
C SER A 524 -3.77 -5.41 15.58
N ALA A 525 -3.19 -5.64 14.40
CA ALA A 525 -3.25 -4.70 13.28
C ALA A 525 -4.69 -4.61 12.72
N PHE A 526 -5.37 -5.74 12.53
CA PHE A 526 -6.78 -5.74 12.13
C PHE A 526 -7.69 -5.10 13.19
N HIS A 527 -7.42 -5.36 14.47
CA HIS A 527 -8.15 -4.77 15.57
C HIS A 527 -8.03 -3.24 15.58
N GLN A 528 -6.81 -2.70 15.40
CA GLN A 528 -6.56 -1.26 15.29
C GLN A 528 -7.31 -0.65 14.10
N LEU A 529 -7.28 -1.30 12.93
CA LEU A 529 -8.01 -0.86 11.74
C LEU A 529 -9.52 -0.79 12.01
N ILE A 530 -10.12 -1.88 12.49
CA ILE A 530 -11.57 -1.96 12.77
C ILE A 530 -11.99 -0.89 13.77
N GLN A 531 -11.23 -0.73 14.86
CA GLN A 531 -11.52 0.30 15.85
C GLN A 531 -11.42 1.70 15.25
N PHE A 532 -10.38 2.00 14.47
CA PHE A 532 -10.24 3.30 13.82
C PHE A 532 -11.38 3.63 12.86
N LEU A 533 -11.78 2.68 12.00
CA LEU A 533 -12.90 2.86 11.09
C LEU A 533 -14.22 3.09 11.84
N ASN A 534 -14.45 2.33 12.92
CA ASN A 534 -15.62 2.49 13.78
C ASN A 534 -15.62 3.84 14.52
N LEU A 535 -14.46 4.29 14.99
CA LEU A 535 -14.31 5.59 15.66
C LEU A 535 -14.65 6.71 14.69
N LEU A 536 -14.08 6.72 13.48
CA LEU A 536 -14.36 7.75 12.49
C LEU A 536 -15.85 7.79 12.09
N ASN A 537 -16.47 6.62 11.91
CA ASN A 537 -17.86 6.52 11.49
C ASN A 537 -18.84 6.93 12.60
N ASN A 538 -18.55 6.60 13.86
CA ASN A 538 -19.46 6.82 14.99
C ASN A 538 -19.11 8.05 15.83
N TYR A 539 -18.06 8.80 15.49
CA TYR A 539 -17.64 9.96 16.27
C TYR A 539 -18.73 11.04 16.28
N SER A 540 -19.09 11.44 17.49
CA SER A 540 -19.92 12.59 17.79
C SER A 540 -19.04 13.70 18.39
N SER A 541 -19.27 14.94 17.98
CA SER A 541 -18.59 16.12 18.56
C SER A 541 -18.88 16.32 20.05
N ASP A 542 -19.88 15.61 20.58
CA ASP A 542 -20.39 15.77 21.94
C ASP A 542 -19.78 14.76 22.94
N ILE A 543 -18.78 13.97 22.53
CA ILE A 543 -18.08 13.04 23.42
C ILE A 543 -17.37 13.83 24.54
N SER A 544 -17.69 13.50 25.78
CA SER A 544 -17.05 14.09 26.95
C SER A 544 -15.60 13.62 27.09
N GLU A 545 -14.78 14.39 27.82
CA GLU A 545 -13.38 14.03 28.07
C GLU A 545 -13.24 12.69 28.81
N GLU A 546 -14.11 12.43 29.79
CA GLU A 546 -14.14 11.17 30.53
C GLU A 546 -14.53 9.97 29.66
N GLU A 547 -15.50 10.14 28.76
CA GLU A 547 -15.85 9.11 27.78
C GLU A 547 -14.69 8.83 26.83
N MET A 548 -14.01 9.89 26.37
CA MET A 548 -12.85 9.74 25.51
C MET A 548 -11.70 9.02 26.23
N LYS A 549 -11.41 9.38 27.48
CA LYS A 549 -10.41 8.70 28.30
C LYS A 549 -10.74 7.21 28.46
N SER A 550 -11.97 6.88 28.82
CA SER A 550 -12.43 5.49 29.00
C SER A 550 -12.27 4.69 27.72
N LEU A 551 -12.62 5.28 26.58
CA LEU A 551 -12.45 4.71 25.26
C LEU A 551 -10.97 4.42 24.95
N LEU A 552 -10.08 5.41 25.09
CA LEU A 552 -8.65 5.24 24.82
C LEU A 552 -7.98 4.23 25.77
N GLU A 553 -8.35 4.23 27.05
CA GLU A 553 -7.88 3.22 28.00
C GLU A 553 -8.32 1.81 27.58
N LYS A 554 -9.56 1.67 27.14
CA LYS A 554 -10.08 0.39 26.64
C LYS A 554 -9.28 -0.08 25.41
N MET A 555 -9.02 0.81 24.45
CA MET A 555 -8.23 0.48 23.25
C MET A 555 -6.84 -0.07 23.60
N MET A 556 -6.15 0.54 24.58
CA MET A 556 -4.84 0.06 25.05
C MET A 556 -4.95 -1.25 25.85
N LYS A 557 -5.95 -1.37 26.74
CA LYS A 557 -6.18 -2.58 27.53
C LYS A 557 -6.53 -3.78 26.67
N ASP A 558 -7.32 -3.59 25.61
CA ASP A 558 -7.66 -4.65 24.65
C ASP A 558 -6.39 -5.18 23.96
N LEU A 559 -5.46 -4.31 23.58
CA LEU A 559 -4.15 -4.71 23.04
C LEU A 559 -3.29 -5.46 24.08
N ILE A 560 -3.17 -4.93 25.30
CA ILE A 560 -2.43 -5.59 26.39
C ILE A 560 -2.98 -7.01 26.63
N ASN A 561 -4.31 -7.13 26.69
CA ASN A 561 -5.00 -8.40 26.89
C ASN A 561 -4.70 -9.37 25.75
N LEU A 562 -4.75 -8.91 24.49
CA LEU A 562 -4.43 -9.75 23.33
C LEU A 562 -3.04 -10.40 23.42
N PHE A 563 -2.02 -9.65 23.86
CA PHE A 563 -0.67 -10.20 24.02
C PHE A 563 -0.52 -11.10 25.26
N ASN A 564 -1.37 -10.92 26.29
CA ASN A 564 -1.38 -11.74 27.51
C ASN A 564 -2.24 -13.01 27.42
N LEU A 565 -3.15 -13.11 26.44
CA LEU A 565 -4.00 -14.28 26.26
C LEU A 565 -3.18 -15.51 25.86
N ASN A 566 -3.47 -16.67 26.46
CA ASN A 566 -2.89 -17.96 26.06
C ASN A 566 -3.64 -18.62 24.90
N SER A 567 -4.83 -18.11 24.55
CA SER A 567 -5.64 -18.61 23.44
C SER A 567 -6.61 -17.54 22.93
N PHE A 568 -6.94 -17.62 21.65
CA PHE A 568 -7.82 -16.68 20.97
C PHE A 568 -9.29 -17.01 21.22
N ASN A 569 -10.11 -15.99 21.45
CA ASN A 569 -11.56 -16.14 21.49
C ASN A 569 -12.14 -16.08 20.07
N ALA A 570 -12.75 -17.16 19.61
CA ALA A 570 -13.29 -17.28 18.24
C ALA A 570 -14.35 -16.24 17.86
N ASN A 571 -14.91 -15.50 18.83
CA ASN A 571 -15.95 -14.50 18.59
C ASN A 571 -15.44 -13.09 18.23
N ASP A 572 -14.13 -12.84 18.24
CA ASP A 572 -13.58 -11.54 17.84
C ASP A 572 -13.52 -11.41 16.32
N HIS A 573 -14.05 -10.31 15.78
CA HIS A 573 -14.08 -10.05 14.34
C HIS A 573 -12.67 -9.95 13.74
N SER A 574 -11.70 -9.38 14.46
CA SER A 574 -10.30 -9.29 14.02
C SER A 574 -9.64 -10.67 13.92
N ILE A 575 -10.01 -11.60 14.82
CA ILE A 575 -9.56 -12.99 14.78
C ILE A 575 -10.19 -13.71 13.59
N ALA A 576 -11.49 -13.55 13.36
CA ALA A 576 -12.19 -14.17 12.24
C ALA A 576 -11.62 -13.76 10.87
N ILE A 577 -11.33 -12.47 10.69
CA ILE A 577 -10.68 -11.96 9.46
C ILE A 577 -9.28 -12.54 9.31
N THR A 578 -8.49 -12.55 10.40
CA THR A 578 -7.13 -13.11 10.38
C THR A 578 -7.15 -14.60 9.98
N GLN A 579 -8.08 -15.37 10.52
CA GLN A 579 -8.25 -16.78 10.19
C GLN A 579 -8.67 -16.98 8.73
N GLU A 580 -9.66 -16.20 8.24
CA GLU A 580 -10.10 -16.24 6.84
C GLU A 580 -8.94 -15.98 5.87
N VAL A 581 -8.13 -14.97 6.16
CA VAL A 581 -6.95 -14.61 5.36
C VAL A 581 -5.92 -15.74 5.35
N ASN A 582 -5.60 -16.29 6.51
CA ASN A 582 -4.59 -17.33 6.63
C ASN A 582 -5.07 -18.62 5.93
N ASP A 583 -6.32 -19.02 6.13
CA ASP A 583 -6.93 -20.17 5.47
C ASP A 583 -6.98 -19.99 3.94
N TYR A 584 -7.35 -18.79 3.49
CA TYR A 584 -7.34 -18.45 2.07
C TYR A 584 -5.95 -18.62 1.46
N LEU A 585 -4.93 -17.97 2.02
CA LEU A 585 -3.57 -18.00 1.48
C LEU A 585 -3.00 -19.43 1.50
N GLN A 586 -3.22 -20.20 2.57
CA GLN A 586 -2.78 -21.59 2.67
C GLN A 586 -3.49 -22.49 1.63
N SER A 587 -4.81 -22.34 1.46
CA SER A 587 -5.60 -23.17 0.54
C SER A 587 -5.15 -23.06 -0.92
N ARG A 588 -4.57 -21.92 -1.32
CA ARG A 588 -4.07 -21.70 -2.70
C ARG A 588 -2.90 -22.61 -3.08
N PHE A 589 -2.15 -23.10 -2.09
CA PHE A 589 -0.96 -23.93 -2.33
C PHE A 589 -1.20 -25.41 -2.02
N VAL A 590 -2.12 -25.74 -1.11
CA VAL A 590 -2.49 -27.13 -0.79
C VAL A 590 -3.15 -27.85 -1.98
N VAL A 591 -3.88 -27.14 -2.85
CA VAL A 591 -4.59 -27.73 -4.01
C VAL A 591 -3.64 -28.15 -5.15
N ASN A 592 -2.37 -27.76 -5.12
CA ASN A 592 -1.39 -28.07 -6.17
C ASN A 592 -0.43 -29.24 -5.86
N GLN A 593 -0.60 -29.94 -4.73
CA GLN A 593 0.07 -31.22 -4.55
C GLN A 593 -0.74 -32.31 -5.28
N PRO A 594 -0.21 -32.95 -6.35
CA PRO A 594 -0.86 -34.12 -6.87
C PRO A 594 -0.93 -35.13 -5.74
N GLU A 595 -2.12 -35.66 -5.46
CA GLU A 595 -2.27 -36.86 -4.65
C GLU A 595 -1.32 -37.90 -5.25
N HIS A 596 -0.17 -38.10 -4.59
CA HIS A 596 0.56 -39.33 -4.77
C HIS A 596 -0.38 -40.42 -4.28
N THR A 597 -1.13 -41.00 -5.20
CA THR A 597 -1.73 -42.31 -5.01
C THR A 597 -0.57 -43.25 -4.73
N SER A 598 -0.28 -43.42 -3.45
CA SER A 598 0.52 -44.53 -2.95
C SER A 598 -0.17 -45.82 -3.40
N GLU A 599 0.51 -46.54 -4.29
CA GLU A 599 0.17 -47.92 -4.67
C GLU A 599 0.05 -48.85 -3.46
#